data_AF-A0A1Q8EAT4-F1
#
_entry.id   AF-A0A1Q8EAT4-F1
#
_cell.length_a   1.000
_cell.length_b   1.000
_cell.length_c   1.000
_cell.angle_alpha   90.00
_cell.angle_beta   90.00
_cell.angle_gamma   90.00
#
_symmetry.space_group_name_H-M   'P 1'
#
loop_
_entity.id
_entity.type
_entity.pdbx_description
1 polymer ?
#
loop_
_entity_poly.entity_id
_entity_poly.type
_entity_poly.pdbx_seq_one_letter_code
_entity_poly.pdbx_strand_id
1 'polypeptide(L)'
;MIKVYHPSKLTRSRFFQDLIQYLDQHSDVTLRQIKKEFATVSTVDRSLDRFIQAGYIRRQDRRYTNAFSCLTSLEDLILDQEIFVETTSPVFEELSRATFRVATSNSTNKVIIEEEVDALRERLTLSSYFYKLSKQLPLSEEQEVLYQLLGDVNQDYAMKYMTTFLLKFARKERVIQRRTDIFVQALEILGFIKEIDAQTYCLTMDLDKENLLFAKW
;
A
#
# COMPACT_ATOMS: atom_id res chain seq x y z
N MET A 1 -11.51 5.88 -16.64
CA MET A 1 -10.36 6.66 -16.11
C MET A 1 -9.28 5.68 -15.71
N ILE A 2 -8.05 5.89 -16.19
CA ILE A 2 -6.92 5.02 -15.88
C ILE A 2 -6.28 5.49 -14.57
N LYS A 3 -6.08 4.57 -13.63
CA LYS A 3 -5.29 4.79 -12.41
C LYS A 3 -4.09 3.85 -12.37
N VAL A 4 -3.01 4.31 -11.76
CA VAL A 4 -1.84 3.47 -11.47
C VAL A 4 -1.85 3.10 -9.99
N TYR A 5 -1.79 1.80 -9.71
CA TYR A 5 -1.59 1.28 -8.36
C TYR A 5 -0.16 0.74 -8.22
N HIS A 6 0.34 0.79 -6.99
CA HIS A 6 1.74 0.47 -6.66
C HIS A 6 2.76 1.18 -7.56
N PRO A 7 2.65 2.51 -7.71
CA PRO A 7 3.42 3.23 -8.70
C PRO A 7 4.91 3.22 -8.38
N SER A 8 5.71 3.02 -9.42
CA SER A 8 7.14 3.28 -9.43
C SER A 8 7.44 4.76 -9.20
N LYS A 9 8.73 5.07 -9.00
CA LYS A 9 9.19 6.46 -8.88
C LYS A 9 8.84 7.32 -10.09
N LEU A 10 8.70 6.72 -11.28
CA LEU A 10 8.37 7.43 -12.51
C LEU A 10 6.88 7.73 -12.62
N THR A 11 6.04 6.73 -12.36
CA THR A 11 4.59 6.78 -12.60
C THR A 11 3.82 7.45 -11.46
N ARG A 12 4.45 7.64 -10.30
CA ARG A 12 3.83 8.37 -9.17
C ARG A 12 3.62 9.85 -9.45
N SER A 13 4.41 10.44 -10.36
CA SER A 13 4.32 11.88 -10.61
C SER A 13 2.93 12.28 -11.10
N ARG A 14 2.42 13.42 -10.60
CA ARG A 14 1.12 13.96 -11.03
C ARG A 14 1.06 14.16 -12.55
N PHE A 15 2.15 14.66 -13.12
CA PHE A 15 2.29 14.83 -14.56
C PHE A 15 2.11 13.53 -15.34
N PHE A 16 2.66 12.40 -14.87
CA PHE A 16 2.47 11.12 -15.55
C PHE A 16 0.99 10.70 -15.56
N GLN A 17 0.30 10.82 -14.42
CA GLN A 17 -1.12 10.48 -14.30
C GLN A 17 -1.99 11.33 -15.25
N ASP A 18 -1.76 12.64 -15.28
CA ASP A 18 -2.52 13.53 -16.14
C ASP A 18 -2.20 13.28 -17.64
N LEU A 19 -0.93 12.98 -17.96
CA LEU A 19 -0.50 12.66 -19.32
C LEU A 19 -1.16 11.38 -19.85
N ILE A 20 -1.16 10.28 -19.09
CA ILE A 20 -1.74 9.02 -19.59
C ILE A 20 -3.24 9.17 -19.83
N GLN A 21 -3.94 9.96 -19.02
CA GLN A 21 -5.35 10.23 -19.20
C GLN A 21 -5.61 11.14 -20.42
N TYR A 22 -4.73 12.11 -20.66
CA TYR A 22 -4.80 12.95 -21.86
C TYR A 22 -4.60 12.13 -23.14
N LEU A 23 -3.61 11.24 -23.16
CA LEU A 23 -3.31 10.36 -24.31
C LEU A 23 -4.37 9.28 -24.52
N ASP A 24 -5.09 8.88 -23.49
CA ASP A 24 -6.22 7.96 -23.57
C ASP A 24 -7.45 8.60 -24.23
N GLN A 25 -7.64 9.92 -24.02
CA GLN A 25 -8.77 10.68 -24.55
C GLN A 25 -8.55 11.26 -25.96
N HIS A 26 -7.30 11.30 -26.42
CA HIS A 26 -6.93 11.96 -27.66
C HIS A 26 -6.11 11.04 -28.57
N SER A 27 -6.48 10.96 -29.84
CA SER A 27 -5.67 10.34 -30.88
C SER A 27 -4.69 11.34 -31.51
N ASP A 28 -3.63 10.83 -32.12
CA ASP A 28 -2.67 11.63 -32.90
C ASP A 28 -2.04 12.82 -32.15
N VAL A 29 -1.77 12.64 -30.86
CA VAL A 29 -1.20 13.68 -30.00
C VAL A 29 0.25 14.00 -30.37
N THR A 30 0.55 15.28 -30.56
CA THR A 30 1.88 15.82 -30.86
C THR A 30 2.54 16.45 -29.63
N LEU A 31 3.86 16.60 -29.66
CA LEU A 31 4.60 17.30 -28.58
C LEU A 31 4.11 18.73 -28.35
N ARG A 32 3.69 19.44 -29.42
CA ARG A 32 3.17 20.81 -29.30
C ARG A 32 1.86 20.85 -28.52
N GLN A 33 0.98 19.86 -28.72
CA GLN A 33 -0.27 19.74 -27.96
C GLN A 33 0.03 19.42 -26.49
N ILE A 34 0.92 18.46 -26.21
CA ILE A 34 1.32 18.13 -24.84
C ILE A 34 1.90 19.36 -24.13
N LYS A 35 2.82 20.10 -24.75
CA LYS A 35 3.39 21.32 -24.15
C LYS A 35 2.37 22.43 -23.92
N LYS A 36 1.35 22.51 -24.77
CA LYS A 36 0.27 23.49 -24.62
C LYS A 36 -0.64 23.11 -23.44
N GLU A 37 -1.02 21.84 -23.34
CA GLU A 37 -1.87 21.33 -22.27
C GLU A 37 -1.17 21.41 -20.91
N PHE A 38 0.10 20.99 -20.87
CA PHE A 38 0.91 20.94 -19.65
C PHE A 38 1.90 22.11 -19.58
N ALA A 39 1.46 23.32 -19.94
CA ALA A 39 2.31 24.51 -20.00
C ALA A 39 2.95 24.90 -18.65
N THR A 40 2.33 24.50 -17.53
CA THR A 40 2.84 24.71 -16.17
C THR A 40 3.97 23.75 -15.77
N VAL A 41 4.15 22.66 -16.52
CA VAL A 41 5.17 21.64 -16.24
C VAL A 41 6.46 22.02 -16.97
N SER A 42 7.46 22.52 -16.23
CA SER A 42 8.74 22.95 -16.80
C SER A 42 9.62 21.81 -17.34
N THR A 43 9.30 20.56 -17.02
CA THR A 43 10.12 19.37 -17.30
C THR A 43 9.47 18.39 -18.28
N VAL A 44 8.51 18.84 -19.11
CA VAL A 44 7.76 17.99 -20.06
C VAL A 44 8.70 17.15 -20.94
N ASP A 45 9.67 17.76 -21.64
CA ASP A 45 10.55 17.04 -22.56
C ASP A 45 11.35 15.93 -21.85
N ARG A 46 12.01 16.29 -20.74
CA ARG A 46 12.80 15.35 -19.94
C ARG A 46 11.94 14.21 -19.38
N SER A 47 10.70 14.51 -18.98
CA SER A 47 9.79 13.51 -18.43
C SER A 47 9.32 12.55 -19.52
N LEU A 48 8.95 13.06 -20.71
CA LEU A 48 8.58 12.25 -21.86
C LEU A 48 9.71 11.31 -22.29
N ASP A 49 10.95 11.80 -22.36
CA ASP A 49 12.10 10.95 -22.72
C ASP A 49 12.25 9.78 -21.73
N ARG A 50 12.08 10.05 -20.43
CA ARG A 50 12.12 9.00 -19.39
C ARG A 50 10.96 8.02 -19.51
N PHE A 51 9.76 8.49 -19.81
CA PHE A 51 8.59 7.61 -19.97
C PHE A 51 8.68 6.76 -21.24
N ILE A 52 9.27 7.29 -22.31
CA ILE A 52 9.56 6.54 -23.54
C ILE A 52 10.61 5.47 -23.28
N GLN A 53 11.71 5.85 -22.62
CA GLN A 53 12.77 4.91 -22.29
C GLN A 53 12.27 3.77 -21.38
N ALA A 54 11.36 4.08 -20.45
CA ALA A 54 10.74 3.09 -19.58
C ALA A 54 9.62 2.28 -20.25
N GLY A 55 9.23 2.60 -21.49
CA GLY A 55 8.22 1.87 -22.24
C GLY A 55 6.76 2.19 -21.88
N TYR A 56 6.50 3.22 -21.06
CA TYR A 56 5.13 3.62 -20.72
C TYR A 56 4.46 4.43 -21.83
N ILE A 57 5.27 5.22 -22.56
CA ILE A 57 4.82 6.08 -23.65
C ILE A 57 5.53 5.66 -24.93
N ARG A 58 4.81 5.55 -26.03
CA ARG A 58 5.38 5.30 -27.36
C ARG A 58 5.40 6.59 -28.15
N ARG A 59 6.53 6.86 -28.81
CA ARG A 59 6.64 7.94 -29.80
C ARG A 59 6.88 7.34 -31.18
N GLN A 60 5.92 7.50 -32.08
CA GLN A 60 6.01 7.06 -33.48
C GLN A 60 5.48 8.14 -34.41
N ASP A 61 6.19 8.46 -35.50
CA ASP A 61 5.78 9.49 -36.47
C ASP A 61 5.43 10.85 -35.83
N ARG A 62 6.21 11.21 -34.79
CA ARG A 62 6.02 12.40 -33.94
C ARG A 62 4.69 12.43 -33.17
N ARG A 63 4.00 11.30 -33.08
CA ARG A 63 2.80 11.07 -32.27
C ARG A 63 3.14 10.30 -31.00
N TYR A 64 2.45 10.64 -29.91
CA TYR A 64 2.63 10.04 -28.59
C TYR A 64 1.37 9.27 -28.22
N THR A 65 1.54 8.05 -27.72
CA THR A 65 0.44 7.20 -27.23
C THR A 65 0.86 6.49 -25.95
N ASN A 66 -0.11 6.04 -25.16
CA ASN A 66 0.14 5.07 -24.11
C ASN A 66 0.70 3.77 -24.72
N ALA A 67 1.64 3.14 -24.03
CA ALA A 67 2.31 1.91 -24.47
C ALA A 67 2.28 0.78 -23.44
N PHE A 68 1.59 1.01 -22.32
CA PHE A 68 1.25 -0.02 -21.32
C PHE A 68 -0.11 -0.63 -21.64
N SER A 69 -0.40 -1.77 -21.01
CA SER A 69 -1.72 -2.40 -21.04
C SER A 69 -2.38 -2.27 -19.67
N CYS A 70 -3.68 -1.96 -19.66
CA CYS A 70 -4.46 -2.04 -18.44
C CYS A 70 -4.64 -3.50 -18.03
N LEU A 71 -4.72 -3.73 -16.73
CA LEU A 71 -5.11 -5.01 -16.14
C LEU A 71 -6.47 -5.42 -16.72
N THR A 72 -6.59 -6.68 -17.13
CA THR A 72 -7.82 -7.25 -17.71
C THR A 72 -8.28 -8.52 -17.00
N SER A 73 -7.39 -9.20 -16.27
CA SER A 73 -7.68 -10.35 -15.41
C SER A 73 -6.77 -10.34 -14.18
N LEU A 74 -7.08 -11.17 -13.18
CA LEU A 74 -6.29 -11.33 -11.96
C LEU A 74 -5.41 -12.60 -11.96
N GLU A 75 -5.42 -13.40 -13.02
CA GLU A 75 -4.78 -14.73 -13.07
C GLU A 75 -3.30 -14.71 -12.68
N ASP A 76 -2.58 -13.66 -13.09
CA ASP A 76 -1.16 -13.45 -12.80
C ASP A 76 -0.92 -12.22 -11.90
N LEU A 77 -1.90 -11.84 -11.10
CA LEU A 77 -1.75 -10.70 -10.20
C LEU A 77 -0.77 -11.02 -9.06
N ILE A 78 0.36 -10.34 -9.05
CA ILE A 78 1.31 -10.37 -7.94
C ILE A 78 1.06 -9.15 -7.04
N LEU A 79 1.00 -9.38 -5.72
CA LEU A 79 0.86 -8.29 -4.75
C LEU A 79 1.99 -7.26 -4.91
N ASP A 80 1.64 -5.98 -4.77
CA ASP A 80 2.54 -4.82 -4.89
C ASP A 80 3.17 -4.60 -6.26
N GLN A 81 2.76 -5.34 -7.30
CA GLN A 81 3.19 -5.08 -8.66
C GLN A 81 2.54 -3.80 -9.21
N GLU A 82 3.29 -3.02 -9.98
CA GLU A 82 2.75 -1.83 -10.63
C GLU A 82 1.71 -2.24 -11.68
N ILE A 83 0.49 -1.75 -11.52
CA ILE A 83 -0.63 -2.06 -12.42
C ILE A 83 -1.33 -0.79 -12.87
N PHE A 84 -1.81 -0.82 -14.12
CA PHE A 84 -2.65 0.21 -14.71
C PHE A 84 -4.06 -0.34 -14.77
N VAL A 85 -5.03 0.38 -14.21
CA VAL A 85 -6.40 -0.13 -14.11
C VAL A 85 -7.37 0.93 -14.57
N GLU A 86 -8.25 0.55 -15.50
CA GLU A 86 -9.40 1.38 -15.80
C GLU A 86 -10.45 1.19 -14.70
N THR A 87 -10.74 2.24 -13.94
CA THR A 87 -11.61 2.16 -12.75
C THR A 87 -13.07 1.90 -13.05
N THR A 88 -13.46 1.93 -14.33
CA THR A 88 -14.81 1.62 -14.81
C THR A 88 -14.91 0.21 -15.39
N SER A 89 -13.81 -0.55 -15.41
CA SER A 89 -13.77 -1.91 -15.94
C SER A 89 -14.25 -2.93 -14.90
N PRO A 90 -14.84 -4.08 -15.33
CA PRO A 90 -15.25 -5.13 -14.40
C PRO A 90 -14.13 -5.69 -13.53
N VAL A 91 -12.91 -5.80 -14.10
CA VAL A 91 -11.74 -6.29 -13.35
C VAL A 91 -11.36 -5.40 -12.17
N PHE A 92 -11.74 -4.11 -12.18
CA PHE A 92 -11.52 -3.24 -11.03
C PHE A 92 -12.36 -3.67 -9.81
N GLU A 93 -13.59 -4.16 -10.02
CA GLU A 93 -14.42 -4.68 -8.94
C GLU A 93 -13.84 -5.96 -8.34
N GLU A 94 -13.32 -6.84 -9.20
CA GLU A 94 -12.64 -8.06 -8.77
C GLU A 94 -11.36 -7.72 -8.00
N LEU A 95 -10.53 -6.82 -8.54
CA LEU A 95 -9.30 -6.36 -7.90
C LEU A 95 -9.55 -5.75 -6.52
N SER A 96 -10.62 -4.98 -6.36
CA SER A 96 -10.99 -4.34 -5.08
C SER A 96 -11.39 -5.35 -3.99
N ARG A 97 -11.72 -6.60 -4.37
CA ARG A 97 -12.06 -7.69 -3.46
C ARG A 97 -10.93 -8.70 -3.29
N ALA A 98 -9.94 -8.69 -4.19
CA ALA A 98 -8.82 -9.61 -4.16
C ALA A 98 -7.95 -9.37 -2.93
N THR A 99 -7.59 -10.44 -2.25
CA THR A 99 -6.79 -10.40 -1.03
C THR A 99 -5.60 -11.36 -1.10
N PHE A 100 -4.58 -11.05 -0.30
CA PHE A 100 -3.33 -11.77 -0.23
C PHE A 100 -2.97 -12.00 1.23
N ARG A 101 -2.30 -13.12 1.52
CA ARG A 101 -1.70 -13.36 2.84
C ARG A 101 -0.30 -12.79 2.87
N VAL A 102 -0.01 -11.95 3.87
CA VAL A 102 1.30 -11.34 4.04
C VAL A 102 1.83 -11.61 5.42
N ALA A 103 3.02 -12.20 5.48
CA ALA A 103 3.80 -12.37 6.70
C ALA A 103 4.74 -11.19 6.89
N THR A 104 4.67 -10.56 8.07
CA THR A 104 5.51 -9.44 8.46
C THR A 104 6.30 -9.81 9.72
N SER A 105 7.61 -9.56 9.71
CA SER A 105 8.52 -9.82 10.83
C SER A 105 9.40 -8.62 11.15
N ASN A 106 10.15 -8.70 12.25
CA ASN A 106 11.14 -7.69 12.65
C ASN A 106 12.50 -8.33 12.94
N SER A 107 13.53 -7.49 13.10
CA SER A 107 14.91 -7.91 13.35
C SER A 107 15.20 -8.34 14.79
N THR A 108 14.32 -8.01 15.74
CA THR A 108 14.59 -8.16 17.18
C THR A 108 14.13 -9.50 17.74
N ASN A 109 13.04 -10.08 17.22
CA ASN A 109 12.53 -11.37 17.68
C ASN A 109 11.96 -12.19 16.52
N LYS A 110 11.58 -13.43 16.82
CA LYS A 110 11.10 -14.41 15.82
C LYS A 110 9.59 -14.33 15.56
N VAL A 111 8.89 -13.31 16.06
CA VAL A 111 7.44 -13.20 15.85
C VAL A 111 7.15 -12.91 14.40
N ILE A 112 6.18 -13.65 13.86
CA ILE A 112 5.60 -13.42 12.54
C ILE A 112 4.15 -12.96 12.75
N ILE A 113 3.78 -11.85 12.13
CA ILE A 113 2.40 -11.38 12.03
C ILE A 113 1.92 -11.69 10.61
N GLU A 114 0.92 -12.55 10.48
CA GLU A 114 0.25 -12.84 9.22
C GLU A 114 -1.09 -12.11 9.14
N GLU A 115 -1.30 -11.39 8.04
CA GLU A 115 -2.50 -10.62 7.79
C GLU A 115 -3.06 -10.91 6.40
N GLU A 116 -4.39 -10.84 6.28
CA GLU A 116 -5.06 -10.72 4.99
C GLU A 116 -5.12 -9.25 4.53
N VAL A 117 -4.38 -8.93 3.48
CA VAL A 117 -4.33 -7.58 2.89
C VAL A 117 -5.10 -7.55 1.57
N ASP A 118 -5.78 -6.46 1.27
CA ASP A 118 -6.37 -6.25 -0.05
C ASP A 118 -5.30 -5.88 -1.09
N ALA A 119 -5.57 -6.19 -2.36
CA ALA A 119 -4.66 -5.93 -3.47
C ALA A 119 -4.25 -4.46 -3.62
N LEU A 120 -5.10 -3.52 -3.18
CA LEU A 120 -4.90 -2.08 -3.30
C LEU A 120 -4.21 -1.46 -2.06
N ARG A 121 -4.00 -2.26 -1.01
CA ARG A 121 -3.44 -1.83 0.28
C ARG A 121 -4.28 -0.74 0.96
N GLU A 122 -5.60 -0.76 0.81
CA GLU A 122 -6.50 0.24 1.40
C GLU A 122 -6.99 -0.13 2.81
N ARG A 123 -7.12 -1.43 3.11
CA ARG A 123 -7.53 -1.93 4.42
C ARG A 123 -6.52 -1.55 5.50
N LEU A 124 -7.02 -1.28 6.71
CA LEU A 124 -6.18 -1.11 7.88
C LEU A 124 -5.55 -2.44 8.33
N THR A 125 -4.34 -2.69 7.85
CA THR A 125 -3.46 -3.77 8.31
C THR A 125 -2.09 -3.18 8.61
N LEU A 126 -1.33 -3.82 9.50
CA LEU A 126 0.03 -3.39 9.84
C LEU A 126 0.90 -3.41 8.58
N SER A 127 0.77 -4.46 7.78
CA SER A 127 1.46 -4.62 6.50
C SER A 127 1.12 -3.52 5.49
N SER A 128 -0.17 -3.23 5.24
CA SER A 128 -0.58 -2.19 4.29
C SER A 128 -0.16 -0.80 4.75
N TYR A 129 -0.29 -0.51 6.04
CA TYR A 129 0.12 0.76 6.63
C TYR A 129 1.61 1.04 6.39
N PHE A 130 2.50 0.12 6.78
CA PHE A 130 3.94 0.33 6.60
C PHE A 130 4.39 0.25 5.14
N TYR A 131 3.71 -0.55 4.31
CA TYR A 131 3.93 -0.53 2.86
C TYR A 131 3.70 0.86 2.30
N LYS A 132 2.54 1.47 2.55
CA LYS A 132 2.21 2.81 2.04
C LYS A 132 3.13 3.88 2.63
N LEU A 133 3.46 3.81 3.92
CA LEU A 133 4.37 4.76 4.58
C LEU A 133 5.78 4.71 3.96
N SER A 134 6.37 3.51 3.82
CA SER A 134 7.71 3.34 3.23
C SER A 134 7.78 3.82 1.78
N LYS A 135 6.65 3.70 1.08
CA LYS A 135 6.49 4.14 -0.29
C LYS A 135 6.00 5.57 -0.37
N GLN A 136 5.72 6.32 0.70
CA GLN A 136 5.13 7.67 0.62
C GLN A 136 3.87 7.71 -0.27
N LEU A 137 3.01 6.69 -0.12
CA LEU A 137 1.71 6.64 -0.78
C LEU A 137 0.64 7.23 0.14
N PRO A 138 -0.47 7.76 -0.41
CA PRO A 138 -1.59 8.23 0.39
C PRO A 138 -2.16 7.10 1.26
N LEU A 139 -2.35 7.40 2.54
CA LEU A 139 -3.03 6.51 3.48
C LEU A 139 -4.55 6.61 3.29
N SER A 140 -5.25 5.51 3.56
CA SER A 140 -6.71 5.53 3.67
C SER A 140 -7.15 6.21 4.96
N GLU A 141 -8.41 6.62 5.06
CA GLU A 141 -8.95 7.25 6.28
C GLU A 141 -8.75 6.37 7.52
N GLU A 142 -8.94 5.05 7.38
CA GLU A 142 -8.71 4.09 8.47
C GLU A 142 -7.22 4.00 8.85
N GLN A 143 -6.31 4.08 7.87
CA GLN A 143 -4.85 4.06 8.09
C GLN A 143 -4.31 5.35 8.71
N GLU A 144 -4.94 6.49 8.43
CA GLU A 144 -4.56 7.78 9.04
C GLU A 144 -4.71 7.76 10.57
N VAL A 145 -5.66 6.99 11.11
CA VAL A 145 -5.81 6.82 12.57
C VAL A 145 -4.53 6.25 13.20
N LEU A 146 -3.87 5.29 12.54
CA LEU A 146 -2.58 4.77 13.00
C LEU A 146 -1.46 5.80 12.83
N TYR A 147 -1.47 6.58 11.74
CA TYR A 147 -0.45 7.62 11.54
C TYR A 147 -0.55 8.73 12.58
N GLN A 148 -1.75 9.15 12.97
CA GLN A 148 -1.94 10.14 14.03
C GLN A 148 -1.38 9.67 15.39
N LEU A 149 -1.41 8.36 15.64
CA LEU A 149 -0.89 7.76 16.86
C LEU A 149 0.63 7.51 16.81
N LEU A 150 1.13 6.92 15.72
CA LEU A 150 2.51 6.46 15.59
C LEU A 150 3.44 7.52 14.97
N GLY A 151 2.92 8.40 14.12
CA GLY A 151 3.73 9.31 13.31
C GLY A 151 4.59 8.58 12.28
N ASP A 152 5.75 9.16 11.95
CA ASP A 152 6.69 8.64 10.94
C ASP A 152 7.65 7.58 11.52
N VAL A 153 7.11 6.67 12.35
CA VAL A 153 7.91 5.62 12.99
C VAL A 153 8.28 4.54 11.98
N ASN A 154 9.54 4.11 12.01
CA ASN A 154 10.02 3.00 11.20
C ASN A 154 9.36 1.66 11.60
N GLN A 155 9.02 0.85 10.59
CA GLN A 155 8.39 -0.47 10.77
C GLN A 155 9.13 -1.37 11.77
N ASP A 156 10.45 -1.56 11.61
CA ASP A 156 11.21 -2.49 12.46
C ASP A 156 11.18 -2.06 13.92
N TYR A 157 11.26 -0.74 14.16
CA TYR A 157 11.15 -0.16 15.49
C TYR A 157 9.76 -0.35 16.07
N ALA A 158 8.69 0.01 15.35
CA ALA A 158 7.32 -0.20 15.85
C ALA A 158 7.04 -1.67 16.14
N MET A 159 7.39 -2.54 15.20
CA MET A 159 7.20 -3.98 15.34
C MET A 159 7.96 -4.56 16.51
N LYS A 160 9.18 -4.11 16.79
CA LYS A 160 9.93 -4.54 17.98
C LYS A 160 9.09 -4.37 19.26
N TYR A 161 8.49 -3.20 19.48
CA TYR A 161 7.69 -2.96 20.70
C TYR A 161 6.36 -3.70 20.67
N MET A 162 5.64 -3.65 19.54
CA MET A 162 4.38 -4.35 19.35
C MET A 162 4.52 -5.86 19.58
N THR A 163 5.46 -6.51 18.90
CA THR A 163 5.67 -7.96 19.01
C THR A 163 6.23 -8.37 20.37
N THR A 164 7.05 -7.53 21.01
CA THR A 164 7.48 -7.77 22.41
C THR A 164 6.29 -7.80 23.36
N PHE A 165 5.28 -6.96 23.13
CA PHE A 165 4.03 -7.03 23.88
C PHE A 165 3.24 -8.30 23.55
N LEU A 166 3.07 -8.62 22.26
CA LEU A 166 2.33 -9.82 21.82
C LEU A 166 2.92 -11.14 22.35
N LEU A 167 4.25 -11.24 22.46
CA LEU A 167 4.94 -12.43 23.02
C LEU A 167 4.47 -12.80 24.43
N LYS A 168 3.95 -11.84 25.21
CA LYS A 168 3.39 -12.13 26.54
C LYS A 168 2.21 -13.10 26.45
N PHE A 169 1.45 -13.09 25.35
CA PHE A 169 0.31 -13.98 25.12
C PHE A 169 0.68 -15.44 24.85
N ALA A 170 1.94 -15.72 24.48
CA ALA A 170 2.41 -17.11 24.38
C ALA A 170 2.34 -17.85 25.74
N ARG A 171 2.41 -17.11 26.85
CA ARG A 171 2.43 -17.65 28.22
C ARG A 171 1.18 -17.35 29.03
N LYS A 172 0.40 -16.35 28.66
CA LYS A 172 -0.75 -15.84 29.44
C LYS A 172 -1.91 -15.53 28.51
N GLU A 173 -3.12 -15.88 28.91
CA GLU A 173 -4.32 -15.51 28.14
C GLU A 173 -4.68 -14.02 28.31
N ARG A 174 -4.28 -13.43 29.44
CA ARG A 174 -4.55 -12.03 29.78
C ARG A 174 -3.25 -11.31 30.13
N VAL A 175 -3.07 -10.12 29.58
CA VAL A 175 -1.84 -9.33 29.74
C VAL A 175 -2.18 -7.93 30.23
N ILE A 176 -1.55 -7.51 31.32
CA ILE A 176 -1.73 -6.18 31.92
C ILE A 176 -0.67 -5.21 31.39
N GLN A 177 -1.08 -4.00 31.02
CA GLN A 177 -0.23 -2.90 30.59
C GLN A 177 -0.50 -1.62 31.39
N ARG A 178 0.21 -1.45 32.51
CA ARG A 178 -0.08 -0.36 33.48
C ARG A 178 0.17 1.06 32.97
N ARG A 179 1.08 1.21 32.00
CA ARG A 179 1.46 2.51 31.44
C ARG A 179 0.93 2.60 30.02
N THR A 180 0.39 3.77 29.70
CA THR A 180 0.01 4.13 28.33
C THR A 180 1.18 3.87 27.39
N ASP A 181 0.91 3.13 26.32
CA ASP A 181 1.91 2.72 25.34
C ASP A 181 1.27 2.80 23.95
N ILE A 182 1.80 3.68 23.10
CA ILE A 182 1.27 3.91 21.75
C ILE A 182 1.33 2.65 20.88
N PHE A 183 2.26 1.73 21.14
CA PHE A 183 2.35 0.48 20.40
C PHE A 183 1.25 -0.50 20.80
N VAL A 184 0.86 -0.49 22.08
CA VAL A 184 -0.28 -1.29 22.57
C VAL A 184 -1.59 -0.71 22.06
N GLN A 185 -1.74 0.61 22.05
CA GLN A 185 -2.90 1.28 21.44
C GLN A 185 -3.01 0.98 19.95
N ALA A 186 -1.89 0.98 19.22
CA ALA A 186 -1.89 0.63 17.80
C ALA A 186 -2.29 -0.84 17.58
N LEU A 187 -1.85 -1.77 18.43
CA LEU A 187 -2.31 -3.17 18.38
C LEU A 187 -3.83 -3.30 18.59
N GLU A 188 -4.41 -2.47 19.45
CA GLU A 188 -5.84 -2.43 19.68
C GLU A 188 -6.60 -1.84 18.48
N ILE A 189 -6.10 -0.74 17.90
CA ILE A 189 -6.66 -0.15 16.66
C ILE A 189 -6.63 -1.15 15.50
N LEU A 190 -5.55 -1.91 15.37
CA LEU A 190 -5.41 -2.99 14.40
C LEU A 190 -6.30 -4.22 14.71
N GLY A 191 -6.94 -4.24 15.88
CA GLY A 191 -7.78 -5.35 16.33
C GLY A 191 -6.99 -6.63 16.57
N PHE A 192 -5.70 -6.53 16.93
CA PHE A 192 -4.85 -7.67 17.30
C PHE A 192 -5.02 -8.05 18.77
N ILE A 193 -5.44 -7.08 19.58
CA ILE A 193 -5.80 -7.25 20.98
C ILE A 193 -7.08 -6.46 21.26
N LYS A 194 -7.71 -6.76 22.39
CA LYS A 194 -8.86 -6.02 22.89
C LYS A 194 -8.75 -5.78 24.38
N GLU A 195 -8.98 -4.55 24.84
CA GLU A 195 -9.13 -4.25 26.26
C GLU A 195 -10.41 -4.90 26.80
N ILE A 196 -10.27 -5.74 27.84
CA ILE A 196 -11.39 -6.48 28.48
C ILE A 196 -11.68 -6.00 29.90
N ASP A 197 -10.72 -5.35 30.53
CA ASP A 197 -10.81 -4.70 31.84
C ASP A 197 -9.72 -3.62 31.88
N ALA A 198 -9.76 -2.72 32.87
CA ALA A 198 -8.84 -1.60 32.97
C ALA A 198 -7.38 -2.04 32.79
N GLN A 199 -6.76 -1.59 31.69
CA GLN A 199 -5.39 -1.86 31.30
C GLN A 199 -5.06 -3.35 31.10
N THR A 200 -6.08 -4.19 30.87
CA THR A 200 -5.96 -5.64 30.71
C THR A 200 -6.49 -6.07 29.36
N TYR A 201 -5.64 -6.74 28.60
CA TYR A 201 -5.88 -7.08 27.21
C TYR A 201 -5.97 -8.60 27.02
N CYS A 202 -6.83 -9.03 26.09
CA CYS A 202 -6.80 -10.36 25.51
C CYS A 202 -6.33 -10.30 24.04
N LEU A 203 -5.80 -11.43 23.56
CA LEU A 203 -5.45 -11.61 22.15
C LEU A 203 -6.72 -11.92 21.35
N THR A 204 -6.87 -11.28 20.19
CA THR A 204 -7.97 -11.53 19.22
C THR A 204 -7.49 -12.24 17.95
N MET A 205 -6.17 -12.42 17.82
CA MET A 205 -5.52 -13.16 16.74
C MET A 205 -5.45 -14.66 17.06
N ASP A 206 -5.33 -15.47 16.01
CA ASP A 206 -4.92 -16.87 16.15
C ASP A 206 -3.42 -16.92 16.47
N LEU A 207 -3.02 -17.77 17.42
CA LEU A 207 -1.64 -17.90 17.87
C LEU A 207 -1.14 -19.33 17.76
N ASP A 208 -0.17 -19.54 16.85
CA ASP A 208 0.70 -20.69 16.87
C ASP A 208 1.92 -20.40 17.77
N LYS A 209 1.93 -21.02 18.95
CA LYS A 209 2.98 -20.82 19.96
C LYS A 209 4.32 -21.43 19.58
N GLU A 210 4.33 -22.49 18.76
CA GLU A 210 5.56 -23.18 18.38
C GLU A 210 6.35 -22.34 17.38
N ASN A 211 5.64 -21.76 16.42
CA ASN A 211 6.23 -20.92 15.37
C ASN A 211 6.22 -19.42 15.70
N LEU A 212 5.61 -19.02 16.81
CA LEU A 212 5.40 -17.61 17.20
C LEU A 212 4.69 -16.80 16.11
N LEU A 213 3.72 -17.44 15.46
CA LEU A 213 2.92 -16.88 14.38
C LEU A 213 1.59 -16.39 14.93
N PHE A 214 1.31 -15.12 14.69
CA PHE A 214 0.07 -14.43 15.05
C PHE A 214 -0.69 -14.11 13.77
N ALA A 215 -1.86 -14.70 13.59
CA ALA A 215 -2.63 -14.58 12.37
C ALA A 215 -3.92 -13.77 12.58
N LYS A 216 -4.19 -12.82 11.67
CA LYS A 216 -5.43 -12.06 11.60
C LYS A 216 -6.02 -12.15 10.19
N TRP A 217 -7.23 -12.70 10.12
CA TRP A 217 -8.04 -12.81 8.91
C TRP A 217 -9.19 -11.79 8.95
#